data_AF-A0A7X6CYX5-F1
#
_entry.id   AF-A0A7X6CYX5-F1
#
_cell.length_a   1.000
_cell.length_b   1.000
_cell.length_c   1.000
_cell.angle_alpha   90.00
_cell.angle_beta   90.00
_cell.angle_gamma   90.00
#
_symmetry.space_group_name_H-M   'P 1'
#
loop_
_entity.id
_entity.type
_entity.pdbx_description
1 polymer ?
#
loop_
_entity_poly.entity_id
_entity_poly.type
_entity_poly.pdbx_seq_one_letter_code
_entity_poly.pdbx_strand_id
1 'polypeptide(L)'
;MREQQRGDERRHGPPRQGAARAGVPPRAEQDAATGGLLRLQGLAGNSAVSRLVAEQGVVPSTAGRGLTPVGRPAAASGGTAAVQRTEYDELHRHPAGPSLRVRGPRPSRKQDRTRNELREDEWQQLPAQVRGASHKQRLTVDQDPQTLQEADPALHYSLGSVRRLAPDIPDTAGRNAVLEGMGRADGATRGYWSGQDARDRRLGRDARAARHSYTETPEERRQRHDTVDSALRSPESSDAMDDLRSLLARFEGVAIGGGHSGSQTWQFLHAHMAELRAAGVQTLYLESVRDDSYQADVDSYLAGQEMSPGLLAFVTRYDSSMGLGTTGLRAVLEAARTHGVRVRGLDGRPARRPPMPANDLFARVAGMNTYAAQVVSHDRRRSSAVAEERYLMELGSRHTGMYTDQPKDASLHGTPFEDGAGFPGVDDLLRIPAVSYEDDRFRRLAHPS
;
A
#
# COMPACT_ATOMS: atom_id res chain seq x y z
N MET A 1 17.08 -9.95 53.63
CA MET A 1 17.64 -9.13 54.73
C MET A 1 17.93 -7.74 54.17
N ARG A 2 17.52 -6.69 54.89
CA ARG A 2 17.37 -5.26 54.51
C ARG A 2 16.01 -4.86 53.89
N GLU A 3 15.02 -4.74 54.78
CA GLU A 3 14.36 -3.48 55.21
C GLU A 3 14.95 -2.17 54.62
N GLN A 4 14.26 -1.04 54.40
CA GLN A 4 13.03 -0.38 54.90
C GLN A 4 12.95 0.94 54.06
N GLN A 5 11.83 1.52 53.62
CA GLN A 5 10.90 2.44 54.33
C GLN A 5 10.09 3.17 53.21
N ARG A 6 8.75 3.25 53.28
CA ARG A 6 7.92 4.44 53.62
C ARG A 6 8.28 5.71 52.82
N GLY A 7 7.41 6.47 52.18
CA GLY A 7 5.95 6.66 52.23
C GLY A 7 5.68 8.14 51.87
N ASP A 8 4.56 8.46 51.23
CA ASP A 8 3.64 9.58 51.55
C ASP A 8 2.75 9.96 50.35
N GLU A 9 1.45 9.75 50.56
CA GLU A 9 0.36 10.44 49.88
C GLU A 9 0.29 11.88 50.37
N ARG A 10 0.09 12.88 49.49
CA ARG A 10 -0.75 14.05 49.82
C ARG A 10 -1.49 14.61 48.60
N ARG A 11 -2.81 14.56 48.72
CA ARG A 11 -3.85 15.29 47.98
C ARG A 11 -3.69 16.81 48.17
N HIS A 12 -3.95 17.61 47.14
CA HIS A 12 -4.58 18.93 47.27
C HIS A 12 -5.50 19.19 46.07
N GLY A 13 -6.76 19.53 46.38
CA GLY A 13 -7.82 19.79 45.42
C GLY A 13 -7.83 21.21 44.83
N PRO A 14 -8.84 21.53 44.01
CA PRO A 14 -8.84 22.68 43.11
C PRO A 14 -9.54 23.92 43.70
N PRO A 15 -9.41 25.10 43.05
CA PRO A 15 -10.40 26.16 43.20
C PRO A 15 -11.10 26.53 41.89
N ARG A 16 -12.42 26.34 41.94
CA ARG A 16 -13.53 27.27 41.67
C ARG A 16 -13.73 27.96 40.30
N GLN A 17 -14.99 27.78 39.88
CA GLN A 17 -15.83 28.48 38.91
C GLN A 17 -15.97 29.99 39.20
N GLY A 18 -16.12 30.76 38.12
CA GLY A 18 -16.69 32.12 38.10
C GLY A 18 -17.72 32.20 36.97
N ALA A 19 -18.91 32.70 37.30
CA ALA A 19 -20.15 32.55 36.55
C ALA A 19 -20.44 33.70 35.55
N ALA A 20 -21.23 33.32 34.54
CA ALA A 20 -22.41 34.00 33.97
C ALA A 20 -22.32 35.45 33.46
N ARG A 21 -22.77 35.65 32.22
CA ARG A 21 -23.84 36.62 31.91
C ARG A 21 -24.68 36.18 30.71
N ALA A 22 -25.98 36.39 30.89
CA ALA A 22 -27.09 35.93 30.07
C ALA A 22 -27.70 37.05 29.23
N GLY A 23 -28.52 36.65 28.24
CA GLY A 23 -29.62 37.43 27.66
C GLY A 23 -29.47 37.70 26.17
N VAL A 24 -30.47 37.62 25.28
CA VAL A 24 -31.93 37.38 25.33
C VAL A 24 -32.38 37.12 23.85
N PRO A 25 -33.37 36.23 23.54
CA PRO A 25 -34.03 36.05 22.22
C PRO A 25 -35.26 37.01 22.08
N PRO A 26 -36.09 37.13 20.99
CA PRO A 26 -36.66 36.11 20.06
C PRO A 26 -36.85 36.60 18.57
N ARG A 27 -37.26 35.81 17.56
CA ARG A 27 -38.63 35.39 17.08
C ARG A 27 -38.37 34.69 15.72
N ALA A 28 -38.87 33.50 15.39
CA ALA A 28 -40.24 33.02 15.14
C ALA A 28 -40.88 33.49 13.82
N GLU A 29 -41.50 32.52 13.13
CA GLU A 29 -42.41 32.55 11.95
C GLU A 29 -41.76 32.42 10.56
N GLN A 30 -41.83 31.24 9.95
CA GLN A 30 -42.97 30.59 9.25
C GLN A 30 -43.10 31.10 7.82
N ASP A 31 -42.73 30.24 6.87
CA ASP A 31 -43.58 30.01 5.71
C ASP A 31 -43.52 28.53 5.34
N ALA A 32 -44.71 27.93 5.35
CA ALA A 32 -44.97 26.56 4.98
C ALA A 32 -45.47 26.52 3.53
N ALA A 33 -45.32 25.33 2.94
CA ALA A 33 -46.05 24.85 1.77
C ALA A 33 -45.57 25.34 0.39
N THR A 34 -44.61 24.61 -0.18
CA THR A 34 -44.89 23.94 -1.46
C THR A 34 -44.23 22.56 -1.44
N GLY A 35 -45.07 21.54 -1.27
CA GLY A 35 -44.65 20.15 -1.29
C GLY A 35 -44.48 19.61 -2.71
N GLY A 36 -43.59 18.64 -2.84
CA GLY A 36 -43.72 17.54 -3.80
C GLY A 36 -43.00 17.71 -5.13
N LEU A 37 -41.70 17.41 -5.17
CA LEU A 37 -41.00 16.70 -6.28
C LEU A 37 -39.47 16.74 -6.10
N LEU A 38 -38.93 16.15 -5.02
CA LEU A 38 -37.48 15.89 -4.91
C LEU A 38 -37.24 14.65 -4.04
N ARG A 39 -37.76 13.53 -4.54
CA ARG A 39 -37.46 12.18 -4.05
C ARG A 39 -37.06 11.35 -5.26
N LEU A 40 -35.84 11.59 -5.78
CA LEU A 40 -35.06 10.74 -6.69
C LEU A 40 -33.89 11.57 -7.29
N GLN A 41 -32.80 11.73 -6.54
CA GLN A 41 -31.48 12.01 -7.12
C GLN A 41 -30.33 11.69 -6.15
N GLY A 42 -30.45 10.58 -5.42
CA GLY A 42 -29.39 10.00 -4.58
C GLY A 42 -28.57 8.90 -5.30
N LEU A 43 -28.59 8.87 -6.63
CA LEU A 43 -27.87 7.89 -7.46
C LEU A 43 -27.23 8.61 -8.66
N ALA A 44 -26.18 9.37 -8.40
CA ALA A 44 -25.21 9.79 -9.41
C ALA A 44 -23.84 9.92 -8.73
N GLY A 45 -23.22 8.77 -8.53
CA GLY A 45 -21.88 8.64 -7.98
C GLY A 45 -20.80 9.27 -8.86
N ASN A 46 -19.64 9.43 -8.23
CA ASN A 46 -18.33 9.94 -8.66
C ASN A 46 -17.84 9.48 -10.06
N SER A 47 -18.61 9.79 -11.09
CA SER A 47 -18.34 9.54 -12.52
C SER A 47 -18.17 10.85 -13.29
N ALA A 48 -18.09 11.98 -12.58
CA ALA A 48 -17.98 13.32 -13.17
C ALA A 48 -16.53 13.79 -13.38
N VAL A 49 -15.52 13.18 -12.75
CA VAL A 49 -14.11 13.60 -12.91
C VAL A 49 -13.43 12.90 -14.09
N SER A 50 -13.97 11.79 -14.60
CA SER A 50 -13.43 11.11 -15.80
C SER A 50 -14.10 11.50 -17.12
N ARG A 51 -15.21 12.26 -17.10
CA ARG A 51 -15.95 12.65 -18.32
C ARG A 51 -15.45 13.93 -19.01
N LEU A 52 -14.73 14.79 -18.30
CA LEU A 52 -14.14 16.01 -18.90
C LEU A 52 -12.86 15.78 -19.72
N VAL A 53 -12.36 14.54 -19.79
CA VAL A 53 -11.11 14.19 -20.52
C VAL A 53 -11.38 13.48 -21.86
N ALA A 54 -12.63 13.10 -22.17
CA ALA A 54 -12.97 12.34 -23.38
C ALA A 54 -13.67 13.14 -24.50
N GLU A 55 -14.16 14.36 -24.25
CA GLU A 55 -15.02 15.09 -25.20
C GLU A 55 -14.30 16.07 -26.15
N GLN A 56 -12.99 15.93 -26.39
CA GLN A 56 -12.27 16.72 -27.42
C GLN A 56 -11.70 15.89 -28.58
N GLY A 57 -12.23 14.69 -28.84
CA GLY A 57 -11.93 13.91 -30.02
C GLY A 57 -13.01 14.00 -31.10
N VAL A 58 -13.06 15.11 -31.83
CA VAL A 58 -13.91 15.22 -33.03
C VAL A 58 -13.40 14.29 -34.12
N VAL A 59 -14.24 13.35 -34.54
CA VAL A 59 -14.08 12.50 -35.74
C VAL A 59 -14.48 13.32 -36.97
N PRO A 60 -13.96 12.99 -38.17
CA PRO A 60 -14.94 12.57 -39.16
C PRO A 60 -14.55 11.29 -39.92
N SER A 61 -15.59 10.48 -40.10
CA SER A 61 -15.68 9.31 -40.96
C SER A 61 -15.66 9.72 -42.44
N THR A 62 -15.02 8.93 -43.31
CA THR A 62 -15.70 8.20 -44.41
C THR A 62 -14.72 7.32 -45.21
N ALA A 63 -15.31 6.29 -45.83
CA ALA A 63 -14.71 5.06 -46.34
C ALA A 63 -13.92 5.15 -47.66
N GLY A 64 -13.12 4.12 -47.95
CA GLY A 64 -12.79 3.75 -49.34
C GLY A 64 -11.46 3.03 -49.59
N ARG A 65 -11.52 1.71 -49.83
CA ARG A 65 -10.66 0.85 -50.68
C ARG A 65 -9.19 1.22 -50.96
N GLY A 66 -8.31 0.26 -50.62
CA GLY A 66 -7.44 -0.42 -51.59
C GLY A 66 -6.03 0.16 -51.84
N LEU A 67 -5.06 -0.78 -51.90
CA LEU A 67 -3.69 -0.70 -52.45
C LEU A 67 -2.57 -0.25 -51.48
N THR A 68 -1.65 -1.19 -51.26
CA THR A 68 -0.25 -0.95 -50.84
C THR A 68 0.50 -0.20 -51.94
N PRO A 69 1.49 0.65 -51.58
CA PRO A 69 2.86 0.21 -51.79
C PRO A 69 3.90 0.72 -50.76
N VAL A 70 5.07 0.11 -50.87
CA VAL A 70 6.34 0.29 -50.15
C VAL A 70 6.92 1.71 -50.26
N GLY A 71 7.51 2.23 -49.17
CA GLY A 71 8.37 3.43 -49.18
C GLY A 71 9.17 3.59 -47.88
N ARG A 72 10.50 3.69 -48.00
CA ARG A 72 11.53 3.82 -46.92
C ARG A 72 11.52 5.20 -46.23
N PRO A 73 12.22 5.36 -45.08
CA PRO A 73 11.90 6.36 -44.06
C PRO A 73 12.53 7.74 -44.32
N ALA A 74 11.82 8.79 -43.89
CA ALA A 74 12.34 10.15 -43.80
C ALA A 74 12.52 10.59 -42.34
N ALA A 75 13.52 11.45 -42.16
CA ALA A 75 14.25 11.73 -40.95
C ALA A 75 13.49 12.51 -39.86
N ALA A 76 14.05 12.40 -38.65
CA ALA A 76 13.66 13.05 -37.42
C ALA A 76 13.59 14.58 -37.52
N SER A 77 12.59 15.16 -36.84
CA SER A 77 12.68 16.52 -36.31
C SER A 77 11.92 16.63 -34.98
N GLY A 78 12.63 17.14 -33.96
CA GLY A 78 12.08 17.95 -32.88
C GLY A 78 11.07 17.32 -31.91
N GLY A 79 11.48 16.32 -31.13
CA GLY A 79 10.70 15.86 -29.97
C GLY A 79 10.89 16.77 -28.76
N THR A 80 9.97 17.71 -28.53
CA THR A 80 9.72 18.27 -27.20
C THR A 80 9.45 17.14 -26.22
N ALA A 81 10.10 17.15 -25.06
CA ALA A 81 9.99 16.13 -24.04
C ALA A 81 8.52 15.86 -23.68
N ALA A 82 7.98 14.77 -24.23
CA ALA A 82 6.68 14.26 -23.83
C ALA A 82 6.81 13.85 -22.36
N VAL A 83 6.12 14.58 -21.48
CA VAL A 83 5.84 14.11 -20.13
C VAL A 83 5.03 12.82 -20.30
N GLN A 84 5.71 11.68 -20.28
CA GLN A 84 5.07 10.37 -20.33
C GLN A 84 4.10 10.32 -19.15
N ARG A 85 2.80 10.35 -19.46
CA ARG A 85 1.75 10.04 -18.50
C ARG A 85 1.88 8.56 -18.20
N THR A 86 2.55 8.25 -17.10
CA THR A 86 2.59 6.92 -16.53
C THR A 86 1.17 6.43 -16.30
N GLU A 87 0.76 5.31 -16.90
CA GLU A 87 -0.56 4.72 -16.66
C GLU A 87 -0.65 4.10 -15.26
N TYR A 88 -1.86 3.81 -14.75
CA TYR A 88 -2.07 3.15 -13.45
C TYR A 88 -1.18 1.91 -13.30
N ASP A 89 -1.12 1.10 -14.35
CA ASP A 89 -0.35 -0.15 -14.40
C ASP A 89 1.17 0.06 -14.16
N GLU A 90 1.72 1.25 -14.43
CA GLU A 90 3.14 1.55 -14.21
C GLU A 90 3.46 1.91 -12.75
N LEU A 91 2.50 2.41 -11.96
CA LEU A 91 2.72 2.64 -10.52
C LEU A 91 2.82 1.31 -9.76
N HIS A 92 2.03 0.32 -10.19
CA HIS A 92 1.83 -0.97 -9.53
C HIS A 92 2.69 -2.11 -10.11
N ARG A 93 3.71 -1.78 -10.91
CA ARG A 93 4.69 -2.75 -11.46
C ARG A 93 6.11 -2.24 -11.31
N HIS A 94 7.06 -3.16 -11.21
CA HIS A 94 8.48 -2.80 -11.26
C HIS A 94 8.83 -2.14 -12.60
N PRO A 95 9.71 -1.12 -12.60
CA PRO A 95 10.30 -0.62 -13.82
C PRO A 95 11.01 -1.75 -14.58
N ALA A 96 10.97 -1.69 -15.91
CA ALA A 96 11.63 -2.69 -16.75
C ALA A 96 13.16 -2.60 -16.66
N GLY A 97 13.83 -3.74 -16.85
CA GLY A 97 15.27 -3.85 -16.86
C GLY A 97 15.88 -3.98 -15.47
N PRO A 98 17.22 -4.05 -15.39
CA PRO A 98 17.89 -4.36 -14.14
C PRO A 98 17.95 -3.17 -13.18
N SER A 99 17.76 -3.45 -11.90
CA SER A 99 18.01 -2.48 -10.82
C SER A 99 19.49 -2.37 -10.51
N LEU A 100 20.24 -3.47 -10.64
CA LEU A 100 21.65 -3.55 -10.33
C LEU A 100 22.38 -4.50 -11.28
N ARG A 101 23.61 -4.11 -11.65
CA ARG A 101 24.57 -5.00 -12.32
C ARG A 101 25.87 -4.97 -11.53
N VAL A 102 26.49 -6.13 -11.37
CA VAL A 102 27.83 -6.28 -10.80
C VAL A 102 28.66 -7.24 -11.63
N ARG A 103 29.98 -7.11 -11.57
CA ARG A 103 30.90 -8.03 -12.24
C ARG A 103 32.05 -8.40 -11.32
N GLY A 104 32.62 -9.59 -11.52
CA GLY A 104 33.83 -10.02 -10.87
C GLY A 104 35.10 -9.44 -11.51
N PRO A 105 36.26 -9.79 -10.96
CA PRO A 105 37.56 -9.27 -11.37
C PRO A 105 38.05 -9.85 -12.70
N ARG A 106 37.39 -10.89 -13.25
CA ARG A 106 37.80 -11.48 -14.52
C ARG A 106 37.77 -10.43 -15.64
N PRO A 107 38.90 -10.24 -16.37
CA PRO A 107 38.98 -9.25 -17.43
C PRO A 107 38.01 -9.57 -18.57
N SER A 108 37.36 -8.52 -19.09
CA SER A 108 36.42 -8.63 -20.20
C SER A 108 36.69 -7.53 -21.22
N ARG A 109 36.74 -7.91 -22.51
CA ARG A 109 36.98 -6.99 -23.64
C ARG A 109 35.72 -6.27 -24.15
N LYS A 110 34.56 -6.49 -23.54
CA LYS A 110 33.30 -5.81 -23.95
C LYS A 110 33.30 -4.36 -23.47
N GLN A 111 32.68 -3.48 -24.26
CA GLN A 111 32.53 -2.05 -23.94
C GLN A 111 31.40 -1.76 -22.94
N ASP A 112 30.34 -2.57 -22.92
CA ASP A 112 29.26 -2.50 -21.92
C ASP A 112 29.69 -3.20 -20.60
N ARG A 113 30.56 -2.54 -19.85
CA ARG A 113 30.98 -2.97 -18.51
C ARG A 113 30.29 -2.12 -17.47
N THR A 114 29.60 -2.76 -16.54
CA THR A 114 29.24 -2.09 -15.29
C THR A 114 30.50 -1.65 -14.55
N ARG A 115 30.40 -0.47 -13.93
CA ARG A 115 31.42 0.08 -13.03
C ARG A 115 31.49 -0.65 -11.70
N ASN A 116 30.45 -1.41 -11.36
CA ASN A 116 30.34 -2.15 -10.11
C ASN A 116 31.17 -3.45 -10.18
N GLU A 117 32.50 -3.29 -10.23
CA GLU A 117 33.45 -4.38 -10.20
C GLU A 117 33.75 -4.78 -8.76
N LEU A 118 33.48 -6.05 -8.43
CA LEU A 118 33.86 -6.69 -7.18
C LEU A 118 35.33 -7.09 -7.24
N ARG A 119 36.01 -6.98 -6.10
CA ARG A 119 37.33 -7.57 -5.86
C ARG A 119 37.19 -9.09 -5.78
N GLU A 120 38.31 -9.80 -5.85
CA GLU A 120 38.30 -11.27 -5.78
C GLU A 120 37.67 -11.76 -4.46
N ASP A 121 38.08 -11.20 -3.32
CA ASP A 121 37.53 -11.54 -2.01
C ASP A 121 36.03 -11.26 -1.90
N GLU A 122 35.56 -10.11 -2.39
CA GLU A 122 34.14 -9.76 -2.41
C GLU A 122 33.34 -10.69 -3.36
N TRP A 123 33.91 -11.06 -4.50
CA TRP A 123 33.29 -12.04 -5.41
C TRP A 123 33.15 -13.40 -4.73
N GLN A 124 34.18 -13.84 -3.99
CA GLN A 124 34.16 -15.09 -3.22
C GLN A 124 33.28 -15.04 -1.96
N GLN A 125 32.71 -13.89 -1.61
CA GLN A 125 31.71 -13.79 -0.53
C GLN A 125 30.26 -13.94 -1.03
N LEU A 126 30.01 -13.80 -2.34
CA LEU A 126 28.67 -14.01 -2.91
C LEU A 126 28.18 -15.46 -2.67
N PRO A 127 26.87 -15.71 -2.51
CA PRO A 127 26.35 -17.08 -2.36
C PRO A 127 26.86 -18.02 -3.47
N ALA A 128 27.19 -19.26 -3.11
CA ALA A 128 27.84 -20.20 -4.02
C ALA A 128 27.00 -20.47 -5.29
N GLN A 129 25.68 -20.51 -5.14
CA GLN A 129 24.70 -20.68 -6.20
C GLN A 129 24.78 -19.53 -7.21
N VAL A 130 24.89 -18.30 -6.71
CA VAL A 130 25.03 -17.09 -7.54
C VAL A 130 26.35 -17.12 -8.31
N ARG A 131 27.46 -17.49 -7.66
CA ARG A 131 28.77 -17.62 -8.32
C ARG A 131 28.76 -18.70 -9.40
N GLY A 132 28.14 -19.85 -9.13
CA GLY A 132 28.06 -20.99 -10.05
C GLY A 132 27.19 -20.71 -11.28
N ALA A 133 26.09 -19.97 -11.11
CA ALA A 133 25.21 -19.57 -12.22
C ALA A 133 25.78 -18.42 -13.06
N SER A 134 26.75 -17.67 -12.52
CA SER A 134 27.27 -16.46 -13.14
C SER A 134 28.29 -16.75 -14.24
N HIS A 135 27.80 -16.85 -15.48
CA HIS A 135 28.69 -16.96 -16.64
C HIS A 135 29.56 -15.70 -16.78
N LYS A 136 30.89 -15.90 -16.80
CA LYS A 136 31.92 -14.84 -16.91
C LYS A 136 31.91 -13.85 -15.73
N GLN A 137 31.49 -14.29 -14.54
CA GLN A 137 31.44 -13.45 -13.34
C GLN A 137 30.64 -12.15 -13.57
N ARG A 138 29.41 -12.29 -14.06
CA ARG A 138 28.45 -11.19 -14.25
C ARG A 138 27.16 -11.53 -13.54
N LEU A 139 26.66 -10.60 -12.76
CA LEU A 139 25.40 -10.73 -12.06
C LEU A 139 24.55 -9.51 -12.36
N THR A 140 23.29 -9.78 -12.69
CA THR A 140 22.25 -8.79 -12.89
C THR A 140 21.15 -9.09 -11.90
N VAL A 141 20.62 -8.06 -11.25
CA VAL A 141 19.48 -8.14 -10.35
C VAL A 141 18.39 -7.25 -10.93
N ASP A 142 17.21 -7.83 -11.12
CA ASP A 142 16.05 -7.14 -11.69
C ASP A 142 15.08 -6.65 -10.60
N GLN A 143 15.21 -7.21 -9.39
CA GLN A 143 14.40 -6.85 -8.22
C GLN A 143 14.91 -5.59 -7.55
N ASP A 144 14.03 -4.83 -6.89
CA ASP A 144 14.48 -3.75 -6.03
C ASP A 144 15.23 -4.28 -4.79
N PRO A 145 16.07 -3.47 -4.12
CA PRO A 145 16.88 -3.92 -2.99
C PRO A 145 16.10 -4.52 -1.83
N GLN A 146 14.86 -4.08 -1.57
CA GLN A 146 14.05 -4.63 -0.49
C GLN A 146 13.51 -6.01 -0.88
N THR A 147 13.01 -6.17 -2.10
CA THR A 147 12.60 -7.49 -2.62
C THR A 147 13.78 -8.46 -2.66
N LEU A 148 14.98 -7.98 -3.02
CA LEU A 148 16.20 -8.80 -2.94
C LEU A 148 16.50 -9.21 -1.48
N GLN A 149 16.36 -8.30 -0.51
CA GLN A 149 16.55 -8.63 0.91
C GLN A 149 15.58 -9.74 1.37
N GLU A 150 14.36 -9.73 0.84
CA GLU A 150 13.30 -10.66 1.22
C GLU A 150 13.48 -12.03 0.55
N ALA A 151 13.87 -12.07 -0.73
CA ALA A 151 14.03 -13.30 -1.50
C ALA A 151 15.42 -13.94 -1.38
N ASP A 152 16.49 -13.15 -1.28
CA ASP A 152 17.87 -13.61 -1.11
C ASP A 152 18.66 -12.71 -0.13
N PRO A 153 18.45 -12.88 1.19
CA PRO A 153 19.11 -12.09 2.21
C PRO A 153 20.64 -12.19 2.17
N ALA A 154 21.18 -13.33 1.74
CA ALA A 154 22.62 -13.56 1.69
C ALA A 154 23.27 -12.76 0.54
N LEU A 155 22.65 -12.75 -0.64
CA LEU A 155 23.09 -11.93 -1.75
C LEU A 155 22.93 -10.43 -1.44
N HIS A 156 21.78 -10.04 -0.88
CA HIS A 156 21.54 -8.67 -0.41
C HIS A 156 22.62 -8.20 0.57
N TYR A 157 22.92 -9.02 1.58
CA TYR A 157 23.92 -8.71 2.59
C TYR A 157 25.31 -8.56 1.94
N SER A 158 25.69 -9.51 1.09
CA SER A 158 27.02 -9.54 0.46
C SER A 158 27.23 -8.31 -0.42
N LEU A 159 26.29 -8.01 -1.33
CA LEU A 159 26.38 -6.86 -2.22
C LEU A 159 26.26 -5.54 -1.45
N GLY A 160 25.31 -5.44 -0.51
CA GLY A 160 25.05 -4.22 0.25
C GLY A 160 26.18 -3.87 1.23
N SER A 161 27.09 -4.79 1.51
CA SER A 161 28.29 -4.55 2.32
C SER A 161 29.45 -3.94 1.52
N VAL A 162 29.38 -3.93 0.18
CA VAL A 162 30.43 -3.38 -0.70
C VAL A 162 30.26 -1.86 -0.90
N ARG A 163 30.32 -1.11 0.20
CA ARG A 163 30.01 0.33 0.22
C ARG A 163 30.89 1.19 -0.69
N ARG A 164 32.14 0.76 -0.93
CA ARG A 164 33.07 1.44 -1.84
C ARG A 164 32.54 1.61 -3.27
N LEU A 165 31.52 0.83 -3.67
CA LEU A 165 30.87 0.96 -4.99
C LEU A 165 29.77 2.02 -5.03
N ALA A 166 29.41 2.59 -3.88
CA ALA A 166 28.47 3.68 -3.72
C ALA A 166 29.04 4.77 -2.79
N PRO A 167 30.12 5.46 -3.20
CA PRO A 167 30.84 6.42 -2.34
C PRO A 167 30.00 7.64 -1.93
N ASP A 168 28.93 7.95 -2.68
CA ASP A 168 28.03 9.08 -2.39
C ASP A 168 26.96 8.75 -1.32
N ILE A 169 26.91 7.50 -0.87
CA ILE A 169 25.94 7.04 0.13
C ILE A 169 26.54 7.20 1.54
N PRO A 170 25.85 7.88 2.48
CA PRO A 170 26.37 8.10 3.83
C PRO A 170 26.72 6.82 4.58
N ASP A 171 27.72 6.89 5.45
CA ASP A 171 28.15 5.74 6.23
C ASP A 171 27.13 5.25 7.28
N THR A 172 26.09 6.02 7.55
CA THR A 172 24.96 5.63 8.40
C THR A 172 23.84 4.95 7.61
N ALA A 173 23.88 5.00 6.28
CA ALA A 173 22.80 4.49 5.44
C ALA A 173 22.79 2.96 5.39
N GLY A 174 21.59 2.37 5.38
CA GLY A 174 21.40 0.93 5.29
C GLY A 174 21.83 0.34 3.93
N ARG A 175 21.88 -1.00 3.87
CA ARG A 175 22.29 -1.75 2.67
C ARG A 175 21.41 -1.47 1.44
N ASN A 176 20.12 -1.20 1.63
CA ASN A 176 19.24 -0.81 0.52
C ASN A 176 19.79 0.44 -0.18
N ALA A 177 20.13 1.49 0.58
CA ALA A 177 20.68 2.72 0.02
C ALA A 177 22.00 2.49 -0.73
N VAL A 178 22.86 1.59 -0.24
CA VAL A 178 24.09 1.19 -0.93
C VAL A 178 23.78 0.56 -2.29
N LEU A 179 22.88 -0.43 -2.32
CA LEU A 179 22.48 -1.11 -3.56
C LEU A 179 21.79 -0.16 -4.55
N GLU A 180 20.94 0.75 -4.06
CA GLU A 180 20.35 1.80 -4.87
C GLU A 180 21.42 2.74 -5.44
N GLY A 181 22.41 3.14 -4.63
CA GLY A 181 23.52 3.99 -5.08
C GLY A 181 24.36 3.32 -6.17
N MET A 182 24.69 2.03 -5.98
CA MET A 182 25.38 1.22 -7.00
C MET A 182 24.59 1.14 -8.30
N GLY A 183 23.28 0.93 -8.20
CA GLY A 183 22.37 0.85 -9.33
C GLY A 183 22.21 2.19 -10.03
N ARG A 184 21.91 3.28 -9.32
CA ARG A 184 21.65 4.61 -9.91
C ARG A 184 22.81 5.16 -10.71
N ALA A 185 24.00 4.76 -10.32
CA ALA A 185 25.21 5.35 -10.84
C ALA A 185 25.85 4.49 -11.96
N ASP A 186 25.29 3.31 -12.25
CA ASP A 186 25.51 2.56 -13.49
C ASP A 186 24.58 3.09 -14.60
N GLY A 187 25.16 3.36 -15.78
CA GLY A 187 24.44 3.94 -16.90
C GLY A 187 23.34 3.04 -17.49
N ALA A 188 23.49 1.71 -17.44
CA ALA A 188 22.51 0.82 -18.08
C ALA A 188 21.31 0.45 -17.19
N THR A 189 21.40 0.71 -15.89
CA THR A 189 20.31 0.58 -14.91
C THR A 189 19.56 1.91 -14.74
N ARG A 190 20.01 2.99 -15.41
CA ARG A 190 19.38 4.32 -15.36
C ARG A 190 17.90 4.29 -15.73
N GLY A 191 17.51 3.48 -16.71
CA GLY A 191 16.12 3.31 -17.12
C GLY A 191 15.24 2.86 -15.94
N TYR A 192 15.65 1.79 -15.25
CA TYR A 192 14.97 1.29 -14.07
C TYR A 192 14.80 2.37 -13.00
N TRP A 193 15.88 3.04 -12.61
CA TRP A 193 15.83 4.04 -11.53
C TRP A 193 15.06 5.30 -11.91
N SER A 194 15.11 5.73 -13.18
CA SER A 194 14.29 6.85 -13.67
C SER A 194 12.79 6.51 -13.65
N GLY A 195 12.43 5.27 -14.01
CA GLY A 195 11.07 4.76 -13.88
C GLY A 195 10.64 4.70 -12.41
N GLN A 196 11.53 4.27 -11.53
CA GLN A 196 11.25 4.26 -10.10
C GLN A 196 11.01 5.67 -9.53
N ASP A 197 11.81 6.66 -9.92
CA ASP A 197 11.62 8.04 -9.49
C ASP A 197 10.35 8.66 -10.08
N ALA A 198 9.90 8.20 -11.25
CA ALA A 198 8.61 8.58 -11.81
C ALA A 198 7.44 8.00 -11.00
N ARG A 199 7.52 6.72 -10.59
CA ARG A 199 6.55 6.06 -9.71
C ARG A 199 6.45 6.75 -8.35
N ASP A 200 7.59 7.04 -7.72
CA ASP A 200 7.66 7.73 -6.42
C ASP A 200 6.99 9.12 -6.52
N ARG A 201 7.39 9.95 -7.50
CA ARG A 201 6.78 11.28 -7.71
C ARG A 201 5.29 11.21 -8.06
N ARG A 202 4.85 10.15 -8.76
CA ARG A 202 3.43 9.94 -9.09
C ARG A 202 2.63 9.70 -7.82
N LEU A 203 3.08 8.80 -6.94
CA LEU A 203 2.41 8.53 -5.67
C LEU A 203 2.31 9.79 -4.80
N GLY A 204 3.36 10.62 -4.75
CA GLY A 204 3.32 11.91 -4.05
C GLY A 204 2.21 12.83 -4.54
N ARG A 205 2.07 13.00 -5.86
CA ARG A 205 1.00 13.81 -6.46
C ARG A 205 -0.39 13.21 -6.22
N ASP A 206 -0.51 11.89 -6.37
CA ASP A 206 -1.78 11.18 -6.19
C ASP A 206 -2.24 11.25 -4.73
N ALA A 207 -1.32 11.16 -3.76
CA ALA A 207 -1.64 11.30 -2.34
C ALA A 207 -2.14 12.71 -2.00
N ARG A 208 -1.49 13.75 -2.52
CA ARG A 208 -1.98 15.12 -2.36
C ARG A 208 -3.36 15.30 -2.98
N ALA A 209 -3.59 14.76 -4.17
CA ALA A 209 -4.89 14.80 -4.84
C ALA A 209 -5.97 14.05 -4.04
N ALA A 210 -5.64 12.87 -3.49
CA ALA A 210 -6.54 12.11 -2.62
C ALA A 210 -6.94 12.92 -1.38
N ARG A 211 -5.97 13.58 -0.73
CA ARG A 211 -6.25 14.45 0.42
C ARG A 211 -7.16 15.63 0.06
N HIS A 212 -6.92 16.32 -1.07
CA HIS A 212 -7.78 17.43 -1.50
C HIS A 212 -9.18 16.98 -1.91
N SER A 213 -9.31 15.77 -2.47
CA SER A 213 -10.59 15.21 -2.90
C SER A 213 -11.39 14.60 -1.76
N TYR A 214 -10.77 14.42 -0.58
CA TYR A 214 -11.44 13.89 0.59
C TYR A 214 -12.27 14.99 1.27
N THR A 215 -13.59 14.85 1.16
CA THR A 215 -14.57 15.85 1.62
C THR A 215 -15.47 15.37 2.76
N GLU A 216 -15.27 14.14 3.28
CA GLU A 216 -16.11 13.61 4.36
C GLU A 216 -15.91 14.46 5.63
N THR A 217 -17.01 15.05 6.08
CA THR A 217 -17.07 15.89 7.28
C THR A 217 -16.92 15.06 8.56
N PRO A 218 -16.49 15.65 9.68
CA PRO A 218 -16.50 14.97 10.98
C PRO A 218 -17.87 14.39 11.35
N GLU A 219 -18.96 15.06 10.98
CA GLU A 219 -20.34 14.63 11.22
C GLU A 219 -20.67 13.35 10.42
N GLU A 220 -20.38 13.34 9.11
CA GLU A 220 -20.58 12.17 8.26
C GLU A 220 -19.75 10.97 8.73
N ARG A 221 -18.49 11.22 9.14
CA ARG A 221 -17.62 10.17 9.70
C ARG A 221 -18.20 9.59 10.99
N ARG A 222 -18.70 10.44 11.90
CA ARG A 222 -19.39 9.98 13.12
C ARG A 222 -20.62 9.13 12.78
N GLN A 223 -21.43 9.55 11.82
CA GLN A 223 -22.60 8.78 11.38
C GLN A 223 -22.22 7.40 10.81
N ARG A 224 -21.12 7.32 10.04
CA ARG A 224 -20.57 6.04 9.59
C ARG A 224 -20.13 5.19 10.78
N HIS A 225 -19.40 5.75 11.74
CA HIS A 225 -19.01 5.04 12.96
C HIS A 225 -20.19 4.51 13.76
N ASP A 226 -21.26 5.30 13.92
CA ASP A 226 -22.48 4.86 14.60
C ASP A 226 -23.13 3.68 13.88
N THR A 227 -23.11 3.68 12.54
CA THR A 227 -23.60 2.57 11.72
C THR A 227 -22.80 1.29 11.95
N VAL A 228 -21.47 1.41 12.07
CA VAL A 228 -20.57 0.27 12.39
C VAL A 228 -20.86 -0.25 13.79
N ASP A 229 -20.93 0.63 14.78
CA ASP A 229 -21.23 0.26 16.17
C ASP A 229 -22.60 -0.42 16.29
N SER A 230 -23.62 0.07 15.61
CA SER A 230 -24.94 -0.57 15.56
C SER A 230 -24.91 -1.94 14.90
N ALA A 231 -24.06 -2.14 13.89
CA ALA A 231 -23.89 -3.45 13.26
C ALA A 231 -23.24 -4.46 14.20
N LEU A 232 -22.23 -4.04 14.95
CA LEU A 232 -21.48 -4.88 15.91
C LEU A 232 -22.24 -5.16 17.21
N ARG A 233 -23.23 -4.32 17.57
CA ARG A 233 -24.12 -4.53 18.73
C ARG A 233 -25.39 -5.33 18.38
N SER A 234 -25.42 -6.00 17.23
CA SER A 234 -26.58 -6.83 16.87
C SER A 234 -26.79 -7.90 17.95
N PRO A 235 -28.00 -8.03 18.53
CA PRO A 235 -28.29 -9.04 19.54
C PRO A 235 -28.23 -10.47 18.98
N GLU A 236 -28.25 -10.62 17.66
CA GLU A 236 -28.07 -11.89 16.94
C GLU A 236 -26.59 -12.28 16.80
N SER A 237 -25.65 -11.38 17.13
CA SER A 237 -24.22 -11.64 16.99
C SER A 237 -23.63 -12.31 18.23
N SER A 238 -23.23 -13.58 18.07
CA SER A 238 -22.67 -14.38 19.14
C SER A 238 -21.13 -14.41 19.14
N ASP A 239 -20.50 -14.33 17.98
CA ASP A 239 -19.06 -14.42 17.76
C ASP A 239 -18.55 -13.41 16.71
N ALA A 240 -17.24 -13.44 16.43
CA ALA A 240 -16.63 -12.57 15.43
C ALA A 240 -17.11 -12.82 13.99
N MET A 241 -17.50 -14.05 13.64
CA MET A 241 -18.02 -14.32 12.30
C MET A 241 -19.41 -13.72 12.12
N ASP A 242 -20.25 -13.74 13.15
CA ASP A 242 -21.55 -13.05 13.14
C ASP A 242 -21.41 -11.52 13.10
N ASP A 243 -20.46 -10.98 13.86
CA ASP A 243 -20.09 -9.55 13.81
C ASP A 243 -19.70 -9.18 12.36
N LEU A 244 -18.87 -10.00 11.72
CA LEU A 244 -18.40 -9.77 10.36
C LEU A 244 -19.52 -9.89 9.32
N ARG A 245 -20.38 -10.91 9.41
CA ARG A 245 -21.57 -11.04 8.54
C ARG A 245 -22.47 -9.81 8.66
N SER A 246 -22.66 -9.30 9.88
CA SER A 246 -23.45 -8.10 10.15
C SER A 246 -22.87 -6.84 9.49
N LEU A 247 -21.54 -6.75 9.38
CA LEU A 247 -20.86 -5.68 8.64
C LEU A 247 -20.97 -5.89 7.13
N LEU A 248 -20.71 -7.08 6.62
CA LEU A 248 -20.74 -7.41 5.18
C LEU A 248 -22.14 -7.33 4.57
N ALA A 249 -23.20 -7.42 5.39
CA ALA A 249 -24.57 -7.13 4.97
C ALA A 249 -24.79 -5.64 4.63
N ARG A 250 -23.98 -4.74 5.17
CA ARG A 250 -24.12 -3.27 5.04
C ARG A 250 -23.01 -2.63 4.21
N PHE A 251 -21.83 -3.25 4.16
CA PHE A 251 -20.64 -2.71 3.52
C PHE A 251 -20.06 -3.70 2.52
N GLU A 252 -19.51 -3.18 1.42
CA GLU A 252 -18.87 -4.01 0.40
C GLU A 252 -17.53 -4.61 0.87
N GLY A 253 -16.91 -4.02 1.88
CA GLY A 253 -15.74 -4.61 2.52
C GLY A 253 -15.51 -4.10 3.93
N VAL A 254 -14.53 -4.70 4.60
CA VAL A 254 -14.15 -4.40 5.98
C VAL A 254 -12.63 -4.35 6.11
N ALA A 255 -12.11 -3.28 6.69
CA ALA A 255 -10.71 -3.18 7.09
C ALA A 255 -10.54 -3.70 8.52
N ILE A 256 -9.67 -4.69 8.69
CA ILE A 256 -9.26 -5.21 9.99
C ILE A 256 -7.91 -4.58 10.31
N GLY A 257 -7.93 -3.59 11.20
CA GLY A 257 -6.76 -2.91 11.71
C GLY A 257 -6.18 -3.65 12.91
N GLY A 258 -4.90 -3.99 12.85
CA GLY A 258 -4.22 -4.71 13.93
C GLY A 258 -2.74 -4.35 14.07
N GLY A 259 -2.08 -4.95 15.04
CA GLY A 259 -0.61 -5.03 15.03
C GLY A 259 -0.15 -6.10 14.04
N HIS A 260 0.99 -5.90 13.37
CA HIS A 260 1.50 -6.91 12.44
C HIS A 260 2.11 -8.14 13.14
N SER A 261 2.58 -8.00 14.38
CA SER A 261 3.25 -9.07 15.12
C SER A 261 2.31 -9.82 16.06
N GLY A 262 2.39 -11.16 16.04
CA GLY A 262 1.65 -12.04 16.95
C GLY A 262 0.12 -11.89 16.89
N SER A 263 -0.42 -11.30 15.82
CA SER A 263 -1.82 -10.89 15.77
C SER A 263 -2.77 -12.08 15.60
N GLN A 264 -3.80 -12.10 16.44
CA GLN A 264 -4.91 -13.07 16.37
C GLN A 264 -5.70 -12.96 15.06
N THR A 265 -5.59 -11.85 14.33
CA THR A 265 -6.20 -11.67 13.00
C THR A 265 -5.72 -12.73 12.01
N TRP A 266 -4.44 -13.11 12.04
CA TRP A 266 -3.91 -14.15 11.16
C TRP A 266 -4.52 -15.53 11.46
N GLN A 267 -4.69 -15.84 12.75
CA GLN A 267 -5.38 -17.06 13.21
C GLN A 267 -6.83 -17.07 12.76
N PHE A 268 -7.55 -15.95 12.93
CA PHE A 268 -8.94 -15.81 12.49
C PHE A 268 -9.08 -16.01 10.97
N LEU A 269 -8.26 -15.31 10.16
CA LEU A 269 -8.29 -15.43 8.70
C LEU A 269 -8.02 -16.86 8.24
N HIS A 270 -7.02 -17.52 8.84
CA HIS A 270 -6.69 -18.92 8.53
C HIS A 270 -7.83 -19.87 8.93
N ALA A 271 -8.36 -19.75 10.15
CA ALA A 271 -9.38 -20.65 10.70
C ALA A 271 -10.73 -20.54 10.00
N HIS A 272 -11.13 -19.32 9.61
CA HIS A 272 -12.47 -19.05 9.09
C HIS A 272 -12.52 -18.85 7.57
N MET A 273 -11.44 -19.10 6.81
CA MET A 273 -11.40 -18.82 5.37
C MET A 273 -12.57 -19.44 4.58
N ALA A 274 -13.02 -20.65 4.95
CA ALA A 274 -14.19 -21.29 4.36
C ALA A 274 -15.49 -20.50 4.62
N GLU A 275 -15.69 -20.04 5.86
CA GLU A 275 -16.86 -19.26 6.26
C GLU A 275 -16.82 -17.84 5.68
N LEU A 276 -15.63 -17.23 5.59
CA LEU A 276 -15.42 -15.97 4.91
C LEU A 276 -15.88 -16.05 3.46
N ARG A 277 -15.48 -17.12 2.75
CA ARG A 277 -15.95 -17.38 1.39
C ARG A 277 -17.47 -17.54 1.32
N ALA A 278 -18.05 -18.29 2.24
CA ALA A 278 -19.50 -18.48 2.32
C ALA A 278 -20.26 -17.17 2.62
N ALA A 279 -19.65 -16.25 3.37
CA ALA A 279 -20.15 -14.90 3.63
C ALA A 279 -19.96 -13.93 2.44
N GLY A 280 -19.53 -14.42 1.28
CA GLY A 280 -19.38 -13.64 0.06
C GLY A 280 -18.03 -12.95 -0.11
N VAL A 281 -17.06 -13.17 0.79
CA VAL A 281 -15.70 -12.62 0.65
C VAL A 281 -15.00 -13.31 -0.52
N GLN A 282 -14.75 -12.57 -1.59
CA GLN A 282 -14.04 -13.07 -2.78
C GLN A 282 -12.57 -12.68 -2.78
N THR A 283 -12.22 -11.54 -2.15
CA THR A 283 -10.85 -11.02 -2.14
C THR A 283 -10.43 -10.63 -0.73
N LEU A 284 -9.24 -11.10 -0.35
CA LEU A 284 -8.51 -10.68 0.84
C LEU A 284 -7.35 -9.78 0.42
N TYR A 285 -7.39 -8.52 0.84
CA TYR A 285 -6.32 -7.56 0.62
C TYR A 285 -5.36 -7.57 1.81
N LEU A 286 -4.06 -7.69 1.57
CA LEU A 286 -3.05 -7.83 2.64
C LEU A 286 -1.95 -6.77 2.51
N GLU A 287 -1.70 -6.01 3.58
CA GLU A 287 -0.54 -5.09 3.66
C GLU A 287 0.78 -5.85 3.53
N SER A 288 0.86 -7.07 4.06
CA SER A 288 2.08 -7.88 4.02
C SER A 288 2.53 -8.20 2.59
N VAL A 289 1.61 -8.42 1.65
CA VAL A 289 1.93 -8.78 0.27
C VAL A 289 2.28 -7.53 -0.53
N ARG A 290 3.44 -7.58 -1.20
CA ARG A 290 3.91 -6.50 -2.08
C ARG A 290 3.30 -6.65 -3.46
N ASP A 291 2.33 -5.79 -3.77
CA ASP A 291 1.59 -5.73 -5.02
C ASP A 291 2.52 -5.66 -6.25
N ASP A 292 3.57 -4.85 -6.18
CA ASP A 292 4.49 -4.67 -7.30
C ASP A 292 5.53 -5.77 -7.46
N SER A 293 5.74 -6.60 -6.42
CA SER A 293 6.88 -7.54 -6.35
C SER A 293 6.47 -9.01 -6.34
N TYR A 294 5.45 -9.38 -5.55
CA TYR A 294 5.06 -10.77 -5.34
C TYR A 294 3.69 -11.13 -5.91
N GLN A 295 2.92 -10.16 -6.40
CA GLN A 295 1.54 -10.42 -6.80
C GLN A 295 1.42 -11.46 -7.91
N ALA A 296 2.31 -11.44 -8.91
CA ALA A 296 2.31 -12.44 -9.98
C ALA A 296 2.58 -13.87 -9.44
N ASP A 297 3.47 -13.99 -8.45
CA ASP A 297 3.76 -15.26 -7.80
C ASP A 297 2.59 -15.73 -6.92
N VAL A 298 1.94 -14.80 -6.20
CA VAL A 298 0.74 -15.07 -5.41
C VAL A 298 -0.40 -15.53 -6.32
N ASP A 299 -0.66 -14.81 -7.42
CA ASP A 299 -1.71 -15.17 -8.39
C ASP A 299 -1.44 -16.56 -8.99
N SER A 300 -0.19 -16.87 -9.34
CA SER A 300 0.21 -18.18 -9.87
C SER A 300 0.00 -19.30 -8.86
N TYR A 301 0.38 -19.07 -7.60
CA TYR A 301 0.18 -20.01 -6.51
C TYR A 301 -1.31 -20.28 -6.25
N LEU A 302 -2.13 -19.23 -6.18
CA LEU A 302 -3.58 -19.36 -6.00
C LEU A 302 -4.25 -20.05 -7.19
N ALA A 303 -3.71 -19.90 -8.41
CA ALA A 303 -4.15 -20.61 -9.61
C ALA A 303 -3.73 -22.09 -9.66
N GLY A 304 -3.00 -22.58 -8.66
CA GLY A 304 -2.70 -23.99 -8.49
C GLY A 304 -1.24 -24.38 -8.72
N GLN A 305 -0.37 -23.44 -9.08
CA GLN A 305 1.07 -23.70 -9.17
C GLN A 305 1.69 -23.87 -7.77
N GLU A 306 2.89 -24.45 -7.71
CA GLU A 306 3.68 -24.43 -6.49
C GLU A 306 4.16 -23.01 -6.17
N MET A 307 4.37 -22.74 -4.88
CA MET A 307 4.90 -21.46 -4.44
C MET A 307 6.31 -21.27 -5.01
N SER A 308 6.55 -20.16 -5.70
CA SER A 308 7.89 -19.86 -6.24
C SER A 308 8.92 -19.87 -5.12
N PRO A 309 10.20 -20.22 -5.38
CA PRO A 309 11.24 -20.18 -4.35
C PRO A 309 11.35 -18.79 -3.67
N GLY A 310 11.16 -17.72 -4.45
CA GLY A 310 11.18 -16.35 -3.94
C GLY A 310 9.99 -16.04 -3.02
N LEU A 311 8.77 -16.41 -3.44
CA LEU A 311 7.58 -16.25 -2.61
C LEU A 311 7.67 -17.08 -1.32
N LEU A 312 8.17 -18.32 -1.40
CA LEU A 312 8.37 -19.18 -0.24
C LEU A 312 9.38 -18.60 0.76
N ALA A 313 10.52 -18.09 0.27
CA ALA A 313 11.50 -17.41 1.11
C ALA A 313 10.91 -16.17 1.79
N PHE A 314 10.16 -15.36 1.02
CA PHE A 314 9.48 -14.18 1.53
C PHE A 314 8.47 -14.50 2.65
N VAL A 315 7.52 -15.41 2.43
CA VAL A 315 6.48 -15.70 3.43
C VAL A 315 7.07 -16.36 4.68
N THR A 316 8.07 -17.24 4.52
CA THR A 316 8.75 -17.89 5.65
C THR A 316 9.45 -16.85 6.53
N ARG A 317 10.14 -15.90 5.89
CA ARG A 317 10.81 -14.80 6.59
C ARG A 317 9.81 -13.85 7.24
N TYR A 318 8.74 -13.49 6.53
CA TYR A 318 7.69 -12.61 7.06
C TYR A 318 7.10 -13.21 8.34
N ASP A 319 6.65 -14.47 8.28
CA ASP A 319 6.04 -15.18 9.40
C ASP A 319 6.99 -15.30 10.60
N SER A 320 8.28 -15.57 10.34
CA SER A 320 9.31 -15.63 11.38
C SER A 320 9.55 -14.26 12.03
N SER A 321 9.66 -13.20 11.21
CA SER A 321 9.94 -11.84 11.69
C SER A 321 8.79 -11.22 12.48
N MET A 322 7.56 -11.63 12.16
CA MET A 322 6.34 -11.15 12.82
C MET A 322 5.90 -12.08 13.96
N GLY A 323 6.54 -13.23 14.15
CA GLY A 323 6.19 -14.19 15.20
C GLY A 323 4.80 -14.82 14.99
N LEU A 324 4.42 -15.10 13.74
CA LEU A 324 3.07 -15.56 13.40
C LEU A 324 2.87 -17.09 13.50
N GLY A 325 3.95 -17.84 13.71
CA GLY A 325 3.90 -19.29 13.90
C GLY A 325 3.27 -20.02 12.69
N THR A 326 2.39 -20.98 12.97
CA THR A 326 1.78 -21.86 11.95
C THR A 326 0.55 -21.26 11.27
N THR A 327 0.12 -20.07 11.67
CA THR A 327 -1.10 -19.42 11.15
C THR A 327 -0.79 -18.12 10.42
N GLY A 328 0.47 -17.88 10.04
CA GLY A 328 0.91 -16.66 9.38
C GLY A 328 0.48 -16.53 7.92
N LEU A 329 1.15 -15.64 7.19
CA LEU A 329 0.90 -15.34 5.79
C LEU A 329 0.90 -16.60 4.94
N ARG A 330 1.84 -17.53 5.16
CA ARG A 330 1.87 -18.78 4.41
C ARG A 330 0.58 -19.58 4.56
N ALA A 331 0.13 -19.78 5.80
CA ALA A 331 -1.07 -20.55 6.10
C ALA A 331 -2.34 -19.87 5.56
N VAL A 332 -2.40 -18.53 5.64
CA VAL A 332 -3.50 -17.76 5.03
C VAL A 332 -3.53 -17.90 3.51
N LEU A 333 -2.37 -17.88 2.81
CA LEU A 333 -2.33 -18.13 1.38
C LEU A 333 -2.77 -19.57 1.03
N GLU A 334 -2.36 -20.56 1.81
CA GLU A 334 -2.77 -21.97 1.66
C GLU A 334 -4.29 -22.13 1.85
N ALA A 335 -4.86 -21.52 2.89
CA ALA A 335 -6.31 -21.51 3.13
C ALA A 335 -7.07 -20.78 2.02
N ALA A 336 -6.59 -19.61 1.59
CA ALA A 336 -7.20 -18.82 0.52
C ALA A 336 -7.25 -19.61 -0.78
N ARG A 337 -6.16 -20.30 -1.15
CA ARG A 337 -6.13 -21.23 -2.29
C ARG A 337 -7.17 -22.34 -2.15
N THR A 338 -7.21 -22.99 -0.98
CA THR A 338 -8.11 -24.13 -0.71
C THR A 338 -9.58 -23.75 -0.85
N HIS A 339 -9.95 -22.55 -0.40
CA HIS A 339 -11.34 -22.07 -0.41
C HIS A 339 -11.63 -21.08 -1.57
N GLY A 340 -10.69 -20.93 -2.50
CA GLY A 340 -10.82 -20.11 -3.70
C GLY A 340 -10.96 -18.60 -3.45
N VAL A 341 -10.48 -18.09 -2.32
CA VAL A 341 -10.44 -16.65 -2.03
C VAL A 341 -9.22 -16.05 -2.71
N ARG A 342 -9.40 -14.99 -3.50
CA ARG A 342 -8.28 -14.25 -4.12
C ARG A 342 -7.51 -13.48 -3.06
N VAL A 343 -6.20 -13.32 -3.25
CA VAL A 343 -5.37 -12.48 -2.39
C VAL A 343 -4.70 -11.39 -3.24
N ARG A 344 -4.75 -10.14 -2.76
CA ARG A 344 -4.10 -9.00 -3.41
C ARG A 344 -3.26 -8.21 -2.41
N GLY A 345 -2.04 -7.88 -2.80
CA GLY A 345 -1.16 -7.02 -2.02
C GLY A 345 -1.63 -5.58 -1.99
N LEU A 346 -1.47 -4.91 -0.85
CA LEU A 346 -1.80 -3.50 -0.68
C LEU A 346 -0.57 -2.59 -0.64
N ASP A 347 0.62 -3.17 -0.53
CA ASP A 347 1.85 -2.40 -0.36
C ASP A 347 2.76 -2.51 -1.59
N GLY A 348 3.63 -1.52 -1.79
CA GLY A 348 4.48 -1.45 -2.98
C GLY A 348 5.70 -0.61 -2.72
N ARG A 349 6.77 -0.77 -3.52
CA ARG A 349 8.02 -0.04 -3.29
C ARG A 349 7.83 1.48 -3.13
N PRO A 350 6.98 2.16 -3.95
CA PRO A 350 6.73 3.59 -3.79
C PRO A 350 6.14 3.97 -2.43
N ALA A 351 5.38 3.08 -1.79
CA ALA A 351 4.76 3.31 -0.48
C ALA A 351 5.64 2.92 0.72
N ARG A 352 6.73 2.15 0.50
CA ARG A 352 7.50 1.46 1.57
C ARG A 352 8.81 2.09 2.01
N ARG A 353 9.41 2.98 1.23
CA ARG A 353 10.85 3.31 1.33
C ARG A 353 11.25 3.76 2.78
N PRO A 354 12.15 3.05 3.51
CA PRO A 354 12.54 3.36 4.90
C PRO A 354 14.02 3.84 5.00
N PRO A 355 14.54 4.27 6.19
CA PRO A 355 13.95 4.42 7.52
C PRO A 355 13.90 5.89 7.98
N MET A 356 13.46 6.14 9.23
CA MET A 356 13.77 7.31 10.07
C MET A 356 12.56 8.26 10.44
N PRO A 357 12.79 9.51 10.91
CA PRO A 357 12.12 10.18 12.05
C PRO A 357 10.64 10.54 11.84
N ALA A 358 9.99 11.21 12.80
CA ALA A 358 8.55 11.54 12.81
C ALA A 358 7.97 12.09 11.48
N ASN A 359 8.77 12.82 10.68
CA ASN A 359 8.34 13.28 9.35
C ASN A 359 8.05 12.15 8.36
N ASP A 360 8.67 10.98 8.54
CA ASP A 360 8.54 9.83 7.65
C ASP A 360 7.29 8.99 7.97
N LEU A 361 6.72 9.12 9.17
CA LEU A 361 5.48 8.43 9.52
C LEU A 361 4.30 8.96 8.72
N PHE A 362 4.14 10.28 8.64
CA PHE A 362 3.10 10.88 7.79
C PHE A 362 3.29 10.47 6.33
N ALA A 363 4.53 10.51 5.81
CA ALA A 363 4.82 10.11 4.43
C ALA A 363 4.46 8.63 4.18
N ARG A 364 4.78 7.73 5.11
CA ARG A 364 4.38 6.31 5.05
C ARG A 364 2.87 6.16 5.07
N VAL A 365 2.16 6.84 5.98
CA VAL A 365 0.69 6.77 6.06
C VAL A 365 0.06 7.30 4.77
N ALA A 366 0.41 8.51 4.34
CA ALA A 366 -0.13 9.11 3.12
C ALA A 366 0.16 8.25 1.88
N GLY A 367 1.39 7.75 1.75
CA GLY A 367 1.81 6.91 0.63
C GLY A 367 1.09 5.57 0.61
N MET A 368 1.10 4.83 1.73
CA MET A 368 0.44 3.53 1.83
C MET A 368 -1.07 3.63 1.69
N ASN A 369 -1.72 4.60 2.34
CA ASN A 369 -3.17 4.73 2.30
C ASN A 369 -3.64 5.02 0.87
N THR A 370 -2.93 5.92 0.17
CA THR A 370 -3.21 6.23 -1.23
C THR A 370 -2.99 5.01 -2.13
N TYR A 371 -1.85 4.34 -1.99
CA TYR A 371 -1.50 3.18 -2.82
C TYR A 371 -2.52 2.05 -2.63
N ALA A 372 -2.86 1.71 -1.39
CA ALA A 372 -3.84 0.68 -1.06
C ALA A 372 -5.24 1.01 -1.60
N ALA A 373 -5.71 2.25 -1.42
CA ALA A 373 -7.01 2.68 -1.94
C ALA A 373 -7.05 2.62 -3.48
N GLN A 374 -5.94 2.93 -4.15
CA GLN A 374 -5.79 2.79 -5.61
C GLN A 374 -5.87 1.32 -6.04
N VAL A 375 -5.14 0.42 -5.37
CA VAL A 375 -5.20 -1.04 -5.59
C VAL A 375 -6.64 -1.53 -5.53
N VAL A 376 -7.32 -1.28 -4.41
CA VAL A 376 -8.70 -1.76 -4.21
C VAL A 376 -9.63 -1.15 -5.26
N SER A 377 -9.64 0.17 -5.40
CA SER A 377 -10.55 0.85 -6.34
C SER A 377 -10.41 0.34 -7.77
N HIS A 378 -9.20 0.04 -8.20
CA HIS A 378 -8.94 -0.44 -9.54
C HIS A 378 -9.25 -1.93 -9.73
N ASP A 379 -8.89 -2.76 -8.75
CA ASP A 379 -9.23 -4.18 -8.75
C ASP A 379 -10.76 -4.37 -8.76
N ARG A 380 -11.48 -3.65 -7.90
CA ARG A 380 -12.95 -3.67 -7.84
C ARG A 380 -13.63 -3.21 -9.13
N ARG A 381 -13.06 -2.22 -9.83
CA ARG A 381 -13.55 -1.78 -11.17
C ARG A 381 -13.41 -2.87 -12.24
N ARG A 382 -12.40 -3.73 -12.13
CA ARG A 382 -12.19 -4.85 -13.08
C ARG A 382 -13.08 -6.04 -12.74
N SER A 383 -13.37 -6.26 -11.47
CA SER A 383 -14.23 -7.36 -10.99
C SER A 383 -15.74 -7.02 -11.00
N SER A 384 -16.14 -5.81 -11.43
CA SER A 384 -17.52 -5.29 -11.37
C SER A 384 -18.59 -6.06 -12.17
N ALA A 385 -18.26 -7.22 -12.74
CA ALA A 385 -19.23 -8.13 -13.33
C ALA A 385 -20.07 -8.89 -12.29
N VAL A 386 -19.71 -8.85 -10.99
CA VAL A 386 -20.45 -9.52 -9.91
C VAL A 386 -20.76 -8.53 -8.78
N ALA A 387 -22.00 -8.03 -8.75
CA ALA A 387 -22.47 -6.97 -7.84
C ALA A 387 -22.45 -7.35 -6.34
N GLU A 388 -22.16 -8.61 -5.99
CA GLU A 388 -22.22 -9.12 -4.61
C GLU A 388 -20.86 -9.43 -3.99
N GLU A 389 -19.75 -9.23 -4.70
CA GLU A 389 -18.44 -9.60 -4.14
C GLU A 389 -18.08 -8.71 -2.95
N ARG A 390 -17.83 -9.35 -1.81
CA ARG A 390 -17.30 -8.69 -0.62
C ARG A 390 -15.80 -8.85 -0.52
N TYR A 391 -15.16 -7.98 0.24
CA TYR A 391 -13.72 -8.07 0.49
C TYR A 391 -13.34 -7.76 1.94
N LEU A 392 -12.21 -8.32 2.37
CA LEU A 392 -11.58 -7.95 3.62
C LEU A 392 -10.21 -7.35 3.37
N MET A 393 -9.74 -6.56 4.33
CA MET A 393 -8.40 -5.98 4.31
C MET A 393 -7.73 -6.25 5.64
N GLU A 394 -6.49 -6.75 5.63
CA GLU A 394 -5.62 -6.75 6.80
C GLU A 394 -4.57 -5.65 6.60
N LEU A 395 -4.51 -4.72 7.55
CA LEU A 395 -3.54 -3.64 7.57
C LEU A 395 -3.23 -3.19 9.01
N GLY A 396 -2.11 -2.50 9.17
CA GLY A 396 -1.72 -1.88 10.42
C GLY A 396 -2.73 -0.80 10.82
N SER A 397 -3.08 -0.72 12.11
CA SER A 397 -4.08 0.26 12.60
C SER A 397 -3.74 1.73 12.35
N ARG A 398 -2.48 2.05 12.02
CA ARG A 398 -2.06 3.40 11.59
C ARG A 398 -2.51 3.77 10.17
N HIS A 399 -2.92 2.78 9.38
CA HIS A 399 -3.44 2.93 8.04
C HIS A 399 -4.98 2.97 8.00
N THR A 400 -5.65 2.88 9.16
CA THR A 400 -7.08 3.15 9.30
C THR A 400 -7.32 4.50 9.97
N GLY A 401 -8.51 5.07 9.74
CA GLY A 401 -8.96 6.34 10.29
C GLY A 401 -8.10 7.54 9.91
N MET A 402 -8.53 8.72 10.35
CA MET A 402 -7.80 9.96 10.10
C MET A 402 -6.48 9.98 10.88
N TYR A 403 -5.36 10.11 10.17
CA TYR A 403 -4.06 10.36 10.76
C TYR A 403 -3.85 11.87 10.95
N THR A 404 -3.80 12.34 12.20
CA THR A 404 -3.76 13.77 12.55
C THR A 404 -2.37 14.29 12.87
N ASP A 405 -1.40 13.41 13.13
CA ASP A 405 -0.02 13.75 13.51
C ASP A 405 0.84 14.16 12.29
N GLN A 406 0.41 15.20 11.58
CA GLN A 406 1.15 15.73 10.45
C GLN A 406 2.26 16.71 10.93
N PRO A 407 3.53 16.48 10.55
CA PRO A 407 4.59 17.44 10.82
C PRO A 407 4.44 18.70 9.97
N LYS A 408 5.10 19.79 10.38
CA LYS A 408 5.28 20.96 9.51
C LYS A 408 6.08 20.60 8.27
N ASP A 409 5.75 21.22 7.14
CA ASP A 409 6.44 21.01 5.86
C ASP A 409 6.42 19.54 5.40
N ALA A 410 5.36 18.80 5.76
CA ALA A 410 5.18 17.41 5.38
C ALA A 410 5.26 17.26 3.85
N SER A 411 6.02 16.28 3.38
CA SER A 411 6.09 15.96 1.95
C SER A 411 6.18 14.46 1.70
N LEU A 412 5.65 14.02 0.56
CA LEU A 412 5.80 12.67 0.04
C LEU A 412 6.44 12.73 -1.33
N HIS A 413 7.62 12.14 -1.48
CA HIS A 413 8.37 12.11 -2.75
C HIS A 413 8.55 13.51 -3.38
N GLY A 414 8.83 14.51 -2.53
CA GLY A 414 8.98 15.91 -2.93
C GLY A 414 7.67 16.66 -3.19
N THR A 415 6.51 16.04 -2.95
CA THR A 415 5.20 16.70 -3.05
C THR A 415 4.79 17.21 -1.67
N PRO A 416 4.65 18.54 -1.47
CA PRO A 416 4.29 19.11 -0.17
C PRO A 416 2.80 18.96 0.15
N PHE A 417 2.47 18.96 1.44
CA PHE A 417 1.12 18.95 2.00
C PHE A 417 0.86 20.22 2.84
N GLU A 418 -0.40 20.62 2.93
CA GLU A 418 -0.83 21.74 3.78
C GLU A 418 -0.75 21.35 5.26
N ASP A 419 -0.16 22.21 6.10
CA ASP A 419 0.04 21.96 7.52
C ASP A 419 -1.28 21.68 8.26
N GLY A 420 -1.27 20.67 9.13
CA GLY A 420 -2.39 20.34 10.03
C GLY A 420 -3.63 19.75 9.34
N ALA A 421 -3.56 19.43 8.05
CA ALA A 421 -4.68 18.86 7.32
C ALA A 421 -4.98 17.39 7.72
N GLY A 422 -3.98 16.66 8.24
CA GLY A 422 -4.08 15.22 8.47
C GLY A 422 -4.22 14.43 7.16
N PHE A 423 -4.30 13.10 7.25
CA PHE A 423 -4.47 12.23 6.09
C PHE A 423 -5.50 11.12 6.36
N PRO A 424 -6.51 10.92 5.49
CA PRO A 424 -7.52 9.89 5.70
C PRO A 424 -6.95 8.47 5.64
N GLY A 425 -7.54 7.59 6.43
CA GLY A 425 -7.27 6.14 6.43
C GLY A 425 -7.62 5.49 5.10
N VAL A 426 -7.15 4.25 4.87
CA VAL A 426 -7.59 3.43 3.74
C VAL A 426 -9.11 3.22 3.78
N ASP A 427 -9.65 2.98 4.97
CA ASP A 427 -11.08 2.79 5.22
C ASP A 427 -11.89 4.07 4.96
N ASP A 428 -11.36 5.24 5.35
CA ASP A 428 -11.96 6.54 5.06
C ASP A 428 -11.99 6.81 3.55
N LEU A 429 -10.89 6.55 2.85
CA LEU A 429 -10.78 6.72 1.40
C LEU A 429 -11.73 5.79 0.63
N LEU A 430 -11.94 4.57 1.13
CA LEU A 430 -12.82 3.56 0.53
C LEU A 430 -14.25 3.57 1.08
N ARG A 431 -14.53 4.37 2.11
CA ARG A 431 -15.83 4.45 2.82
C ARG A 431 -16.31 3.10 3.36
N ILE A 432 -15.40 2.34 3.95
CA ILE A 432 -15.70 1.06 4.61
C ILE A 432 -15.46 1.15 6.12
N PRO A 433 -15.97 0.20 6.93
CA PRO A 433 -15.64 0.08 8.33
C PRO A 433 -14.17 -0.31 8.56
N ALA A 434 -13.58 0.26 9.62
CA ALA A 434 -12.36 -0.23 10.25
C ALA A 434 -12.66 -0.85 11.62
N VAL A 435 -12.17 -2.07 11.86
CA VAL A 435 -12.40 -2.84 13.09
C VAL A 435 -11.10 -3.45 13.60
N SER A 436 -11.00 -3.70 14.91
CA SER A 436 -10.02 -4.59 15.51
C SER A 436 -10.66 -5.93 15.87
N TYR A 437 -9.85 -6.99 15.93
CA TYR A 437 -10.27 -8.33 16.33
C TYR A 437 -9.60 -8.69 17.67
N GLU A 438 -10.42 -8.83 18.71
CA GLU A 438 -9.97 -9.09 20.09
C GLU A 438 -11.03 -9.92 20.82
N ASP A 439 -10.59 -10.91 21.62
CA ASP A 439 -11.45 -11.77 22.45
C ASP A 439 -12.61 -12.41 21.66
N ASP A 440 -12.31 -12.93 20.46
CA ASP A 440 -13.29 -13.56 19.56
C ASP A 440 -14.44 -12.64 19.12
N ARG A 441 -14.22 -11.32 19.14
CA ARG A 441 -15.20 -10.31 18.70
C ARG A 441 -14.56 -9.25 17.83
N PHE A 442 -15.35 -8.64 16.94
CA PHE A 442 -14.92 -7.42 16.26
C PHE A 442 -15.39 -6.17 17.01
N ARG A 443 -14.51 -5.18 17.10
CA ARG A 443 -14.82 -3.87 17.68
C ARG A 443 -14.45 -2.80 16.70
N ARG A 444 -15.24 -1.72 16.63
CA ARG A 444 -14.86 -0.56 15.84
C ARG A 444 -13.51 -0.05 16.34
N LEU A 445 -12.58 0.17 15.42
CA LEU A 445 -11.26 0.66 15.78
C LEU A 445 -11.38 2.12 16.22
N ALA A 446 -10.98 2.39 17.46
CA ALA A 446 -11.00 3.73 18.02
C ALA A 446 -9.73 4.48 17.61
N HIS A 447 -9.90 5.60 16.92
CA HIS A 447 -8.82 6.52 16.63
C HIS A 447 -8.84 7.66 17.65
N PRO A 448 -7.70 8.03 18.28
CA PRO A 448 -7.64 9.26 19.03
C PRO A 448 -7.95 10.41 18.06
N SER A 449 -9.08 11.08 18.31
CA SER A 449 -9.55 12.24 17.56
C SER A 449 -8.68 13.46 17.78
#